data_AF-A0A1C5SR76-F1
#
_entry.id   AF-A0A1C5SR76-F1
#
_cell.length_a   1.000
_cell.length_b   1.000
_cell.length_c   1.000
_cell.angle_alpha   90.00
_cell.angle_beta   90.00
_cell.angle_gamma   90.00
#
_symmetry.space_group_name_H-M   'P 1'
#
loop_
_entity.id
_entity.type
_entity.pdbx_description
1 polymer ?
#
loop_
_entity_poly.entity_id
_entity_poly.type
_entity_poly.pdbx_seq_one_letter_code
_entity_poly.pdbx_strand_id
1 'polypeptide(L)'
;MSDKELLAQIGMTEEEAEARAQDYERDSWDAAKLGKPRRGRPSIANEEVRPFTVRFPVSLMAYVDDRARAHGHTRSEELRRIVVEAKSRASV
;
A
#
# COMPACT_ATOMS: atom_id res chain seq x y z
N MET A 1 7.74 -9.74 20.29
CA MET A 1 6.52 -9.01 19.94
C MET A 1 5.39 -9.65 20.72
N SER A 2 4.61 -8.86 21.46
CA SER A 2 3.39 -9.29 22.13
C SER A 2 2.19 -9.15 21.20
N ASP A 3 1.11 -9.87 21.46
CA ASP A 3 -0.12 -9.82 20.66
C ASP A 3 -0.69 -8.41 20.58
N LYS A 4 -0.58 -7.65 21.68
CA LYS A 4 -0.96 -6.23 21.73
C LYS A 4 -0.18 -5.36 20.76
N GLU A 5 1.12 -5.60 20.62
CA GLU A 5 1.97 -4.89 19.65
C GLU A 5 1.59 -5.24 18.21
N LEU A 6 1.19 -6.50 17.97
CA LEU A 6 0.78 -7.01 16.67
C LEU A 6 -0.57 -6.43 16.24
N LEU A 7 -1.54 -6.39 17.15
CA LEU A 7 -2.86 -5.80 16.93
C LEU A 7 -2.78 -4.29 16.65
N ALA A 8 -1.92 -3.59 17.40
CA ALA A 8 -1.67 -2.17 17.16
C ALA A 8 -1.09 -1.89 15.76
N GLN A 9 -0.20 -2.75 15.24
CA GLN A 9 0.36 -2.59 13.89
C GLN A 9 -0.69 -2.72 12.78
N ILE A 10 -1.71 -3.56 12.98
CA ILE A 10 -2.81 -3.73 12.01
C ILE A 10 -3.98 -2.77 12.27
N GLY A 11 -3.84 -1.86 13.25
CA GLY A 11 -4.88 -0.89 13.60
C GLY A 11 -6.12 -1.52 14.23
N MET A 12 -5.95 -2.57 15.04
CA MET A 12 -7.02 -3.29 15.71
C MET A 12 -6.80 -3.30 17.23
N THR A 13 -7.88 -3.25 18.00
CA THR A 13 -7.85 -3.42 19.46
C THR A 13 -8.01 -4.89 19.86
N GLU A 14 -7.62 -5.25 21.09
CA GLU A 14 -7.85 -6.60 21.64
C GLU A 14 -9.34 -6.95 21.70
N GLU A 15 -10.19 -5.98 22.06
CA GLU A 15 -11.64 -6.17 22.15
C GLU A 15 -12.27 -6.43 20.76
N GLU A 16 -11.82 -5.73 19.73
CA GLU A 16 -12.25 -5.98 18.35
C GLU A 16 -11.76 -7.33 17.82
N ALA A 17 -10.55 -7.74 18.20
CA ALA A 17 -10.00 -9.04 17.82
C ALA A 17 -10.80 -10.18 18.43
N GLU A 18 -11.13 -10.08 19.73
CA GLU A 18 -11.94 -11.05 20.46
C GLU A 18 -13.37 -11.12 19.90
N ALA A 19 -14.00 -9.97 19.62
CA ALA A 19 -15.33 -9.96 19.00
C ALA A 19 -15.35 -10.67 17.63
N ARG A 20 -14.33 -10.44 16.79
CA ARG A 20 -14.19 -11.14 15.51
C ARG A 20 -13.92 -12.63 15.67
N ALA A 21 -13.15 -13.03 16.68
CA ALA A 21 -12.91 -14.44 17.00
C ALA A 21 -14.22 -15.15 17.38
N GLN A 22 -15.04 -14.52 18.23
CA GLN A 22 -16.35 -15.05 18.61
C GLN A 22 -17.31 -15.15 17.42
N ASP A 23 -17.32 -14.15 16.53
CA ASP A 23 -18.15 -14.18 15.32
C ASP A 23 -17.75 -15.35 14.40
N TYR A 24 -16.44 -15.63 14.29
CA TYR A 24 -15.90 -16.77 13.54
C TYR A 24 -16.29 -18.11 14.18
N GLU A 25 -16.09 -18.27 15.49
CA GLU A 25 -16.41 -19.50 16.22
C GLU A 25 -17.90 -19.85 16.18
N ARG A 26 -18.76 -18.83 16.13
CA ARG A 26 -20.22 -18.98 16.02
C ARG A 26 -20.73 -19.14 14.59
N ASP A 27 -19.83 -19.20 13.61
CA ASP A 27 -20.16 -19.24 12.17
C ASP A 27 -21.10 -18.09 11.73
N SER A 28 -21.00 -16.96 12.44
CA SER A 28 -21.79 -15.74 12.22
C SER A 28 -21.00 -14.64 11.50
N TRP A 29 -19.76 -14.96 11.11
CA TRP A 29 -18.87 -14.06 10.40
C TRP A 29 -19.46 -13.65 9.04
N ASP A 30 -19.64 -12.34 8.85
CA ASP A 30 -20.16 -11.80 7.60
C ASP A 30 -19.05 -11.68 6.54
N ALA A 31 -18.87 -12.73 5.75
CA ALA A 31 -17.91 -12.76 4.65
C ALA A 31 -18.24 -11.74 3.53
N ALA A 32 -19.49 -11.28 3.42
CA ALA A 32 -19.88 -10.32 2.38
C ALA A 32 -19.21 -8.95 2.57
N LYS A 33 -18.81 -8.60 3.81
CA LYS A 33 -18.09 -7.35 4.12
C LYS A 33 -16.67 -7.29 3.56
N LEU A 34 -16.03 -8.42 3.29
CA LEU A 34 -14.63 -8.48 2.84
C LEU A 34 -14.45 -8.21 1.34
N GLY A 35 -15.55 -8.02 0.61
CA GLY A 35 -15.55 -7.86 -0.84
C GLY A 35 -15.22 -9.17 -1.57
N LYS A 36 -15.44 -9.19 -2.89
CA LYS A 36 -15.10 -10.37 -3.70
C LYS A 36 -13.57 -10.48 -3.82
N PRO A 37 -12.96 -11.65 -3.54
CA PRO A 37 -11.55 -11.88 -3.83
C PRO A 37 -11.29 -11.58 -5.31
N ARG A 38 -10.35 -10.67 -5.58
CA ARG A 38 -9.91 -10.35 -6.94
C ARG A 38 -8.56 -10.99 -7.18
N ARG A 39 -8.40 -11.62 -8.34
CA ARG A 39 -7.11 -12.18 -8.76
C ARG A 39 -6.15 -11.05 -9.11
N GLY A 40 -4.88 -11.19 -8.72
CA GLY A 40 -3.81 -10.26 -9.06
C GLY A 40 -3.24 -9.55 -7.83
N ARG A 41 -2.30 -8.64 -8.08
CA ARG A 41 -1.74 -7.77 -7.04
C ARG A 41 -2.80 -6.75 -6.61
N PRO A 42 -2.96 -6.46 -5.31
CA PRO A 42 -3.81 -5.37 -4.85
C PRO A 42 -3.53 -4.07 -5.62
N SER A 43 -4.58 -3.30 -5.89
CA SER A 43 -4.41 -1.99 -6.51
C SER A 43 -3.61 -1.09 -5.57
N ILE A 44 -2.80 -0.21 -6.17
CA ILE A 44 -2.04 0.82 -5.45
C ILE A 44 -2.84 2.11 -5.24
N ALA A 45 -4.03 2.22 -5.85
CA ALA A 45 -4.88 3.41 -5.79
C ALA A 45 -6.37 3.02 -5.86
N ASN A 46 -7.23 3.93 -5.41
CA ASN A 46 -8.70 3.79 -5.45
C ASN A 46 -9.30 4.12 -6.84
N GLU A 47 -8.47 4.34 -7.84
CA GLU A 47 -8.82 4.67 -9.22
C GLU A 47 -8.17 3.71 -10.22
N GLU A 48 -8.55 3.81 -11.50
CA GLU A 48 -7.96 2.98 -12.56
C GLU A 48 -6.46 3.26 -12.72
N VAL A 49 -5.62 2.22 -12.64
CA VAL A 49 -4.17 2.31 -12.81
C VAL A 49 -3.76 1.71 -14.14
N ARG A 50 -3.01 2.46 -14.95
CA ARG A 50 -2.44 2.00 -16.23
C ARG A 50 -0.92 2.08 -16.22
N PRO A 51 -0.21 1.21 -16.97
CA PRO A 51 1.24 1.31 -17.12
C PRO A 51 1.61 2.58 -17.88
N PHE A 52 2.68 3.24 -17.43
CA PHE A 52 3.29 4.38 -18.12
C PHE A 52 4.75 4.06 -18.44
N THR A 53 5.06 3.89 -19.73
CA THR A 53 6.37 3.41 -20.20
C THR A 53 7.15 4.55 -20.86
N VAL A 54 8.38 4.77 -20.40
CA VAL A 54 9.26 5.86 -20.82
C VAL A 54 10.71 5.38 -20.89
N ARG A 55 11.52 6.02 -21.74
CA ARG A 55 12.97 5.75 -21.84
C ARG A 55 13.75 6.82 -21.09
N PHE A 56 14.69 6.40 -20.27
CA PHE A 56 15.53 7.28 -19.46
C PHE A 56 17.01 7.09 -19.84
N PRO A 57 17.81 8.17 -19.88
CA PRO A 57 19.26 8.06 -19.80
C PRO A 57 19.68 7.26 -18.56
N VAL A 58 20.74 6.46 -18.68
CA VAL A 58 21.25 5.61 -17.58
C VAL A 58 21.59 6.42 -16.34
N SER A 59 22.15 7.63 -16.52
CA SER A 59 22.46 8.53 -15.40
C SER A 59 21.22 8.95 -14.60
N LEU A 60 20.09 9.21 -15.27
CA LEU A 60 18.85 9.53 -14.59
C LEU A 60 18.23 8.30 -13.92
N MET A 61 18.40 7.11 -14.50
CA MET A 61 18.00 5.87 -13.83
C MET A 61 18.77 5.66 -12.53
N ALA A 62 20.09 5.85 -12.55
CA ALA A 62 20.94 5.75 -11.36
C ALA A 62 20.50 6.74 -10.27
N TYR A 63 20.22 8.00 -10.65
CA TYR A 63 19.70 9.01 -9.72
C TYR A 63 18.41 8.56 -9.01
N VAL A 64 17.46 8.00 -9.76
CA VAL A 64 16.19 7.51 -9.19
C VAL A 64 16.44 6.31 -8.27
N ASP A 65 17.34 5.40 -8.65
CA ASP A 65 17.66 4.22 -7.84
C ASP A 65 18.33 4.58 -6.51
N ASP A 66 19.23 5.56 -6.51
CA ASP A 66 19.88 6.05 -5.29
C ASP A 66 18.87 6.73 -4.36
N ARG A 67 17.95 7.54 -4.90
CA ARG A 67 16.85 8.13 -4.10
C ARG A 67 15.91 7.06 -3.57
N ALA A 68 15.54 6.08 -4.38
CA ALA A 68 14.66 5.00 -3.95
C ALA A 68 15.28 4.24 -2.76
N ARG A 69 16.58 3.92 -2.84
CA ARG A 69 17.33 3.29 -1.74
C ARG A 69 17.38 4.16 -0.49
N ALA A 70 17.64 5.46 -0.63
CA ALA A 70 17.71 6.38 0.51
C ALA A 70 16.38 6.49 1.27
N HIS A 71 15.24 6.32 0.59
CA HIS A 71 13.91 6.38 1.19
C HIS A 71 13.33 5.01 1.54
N GLY A 72 14.03 3.90 1.28
CA GLY A 72 13.49 2.55 1.47
C GLY A 72 12.32 2.21 0.53
N HIS A 73 12.26 2.84 -0.64
CA HIS A 73 11.23 2.63 -1.65
C HIS A 73 11.73 1.78 -2.82
N THR A 74 10.78 1.22 -3.56
CA THR A 74 11.05 0.69 -4.90
C THR A 74 11.22 1.83 -5.91
N ARG A 75 11.90 1.56 -7.03
CA ARG A 75 12.05 2.51 -8.16
C ARG A 75 10.70 3.10 -8.60
N SER A 76 9.68 2.27 -8.73
CA SER A 76 8.35 2.70 -9.19
C SER A 76 7.62 3.58 -8.17
N GLU A 77 7.83 3.35 -6.87
CA GLU A 77 7.30 4.21 -5.81
C GLU A 77 7.99 5.57 -5.81
N GLU A 78 9.31 5.59 -5.96
CA GLU A 78 10.09 6.83 -6.07
C GLU A 78 9.67 7.66 -7.29
N LEU A 79 9.50 7.02 -8.46
CA LEU A 79 9.01 7.70 -9.66
C LEU A 79 7.63 8.32 -9.45
N ARG A 80 6.69 7.57 -8.84
CA ARG A 80 5.35 8.10 -8.51
C ARG A 80 5.45 9.30 -7.57
N ARG A 81 6.30 9.23 -6.55
CA ARG A 81 6.50 10.33 -5.60
C ARG A 81 7.03 11.58 -6.29
N ILE A 82 8.05 11.45 -7.14
CA ILE A 82 8.61 12.56 -7.93
C ILE A 82 7.52 13.24 -8.78
N VAL A 83 6.66 12.46 -9.43
CA VAL A 83 5.56 13.00 -10.25
C VAL A 83 4.55 13.76 -9.38
N VAL A 84 4.19 13.23 -8.21
CA VAL A 84 3.29 13.89 -7.26
C VAL A 84 3.91 15.19 -6.73
N GLU A 85 5.18 15.18 -6.32
CA GLU A 85 5.91 16.37 -5.89
C GLU A 85 5.98 17.43 -6.99
N ALA A 86 6.25 17.02 -8.24
CA ALA A 86 6.27 17.93 -9.39
C ALA A 86 4.89 18.57 -9.64
N LYS A 87 3.81 17.79 -9.57
CA LYS A 87 2.43 18.29 -9.70
C LYS A 87 2.12 19.34 -8.63
N SER A 88 2.51 19.08 -7.38
CA SER A 88 2.28 20.01 -6.27
C SER A 88 3.02 21.34 -6.47
N ARG A 89 4.27 21.31 -6.97
CA ARG A 89 5.03 22.53 -7.27
C ARG A 89 4.46 23.36 -8.42
N ALA A 90 3.87 22.70 -9.42
CA ALA A 90 3.28 23.37 -10.58
C ALA A 90 1.89 23.98 -10.29
N SER A 91 1.29 23.64 -9.14
CA SER A 91 -0.05 24.10 -8.74
C SER A 91 0.00 25.33 -7.82
N VAL A 92 1.19 25.92 -7.64
CA VAL A 92 1.48 27.18 -6.91
C VAL A 92 1.82 28.24 -7.94
#